data_AF-A0A067PEP0-F1
#
_entry.id   AF-A0A067PEP0-F1
#
_cell.length_a   1.000
_cell.length_b   1.000
_cell.length_c   1.000
_cell.angle_alpha   90.00
_cell.angle_beta   90.00
_cell.angle_gamma   90.00
#
_symmetry.space_group_name_H-M   'P 1'
#
loop_
_entity.id
_entity.type
_entity.pdbx_description
1 polymer ?
#
loop_
_entity_poly.entity_id
_entity_poly.type
_entity_poly.pdbx_seq_one_letter_code
_entity_poly.pdbx_strand_id
1 'polypeptide(L)'
;MTPSSPSINDDSFQIYDLPIEIICPPGERIRCGAKPGDHFTLAGEMLYLPQEQGFSIYSLGAILPLLSGKQRAQQANDWITIDAEVACPDPHCKSRLRLVRTGTRTFRHGEVTAVPLPGTNIVSADTSRE
;
A
#
# COMPACT_ATOMS: atom_id res chain seq x y z
N MET A 1 -23.02 12.81 13.23
CA MET A 1 -22.46 13.59 12.12
C MET A 1 -22.59 12.76 10.87
N THR A 2 -23.51 13.12 10.00
CA THR A 2 -23.74 12.42 8.72
C THR A 2 -22.63 12.83 7.76
N PRO A 3 -21.89 11.90 7.13
CA PRO A 3 -20.94 12.30 6.10
C PRO A 3 -21.73 12.93 4.95
N SER A 4 -21.39 14.17 4.61
CA SER A 4 -21.92 14.87 3.46
C SER A 4 -21.66 14.03 2.21
N SER A 5 -22.70 13.76 1.42
CA SER A 5 -22.56 13.13 0.10
C SER A 5 -21.54 13.94 -0.72
N PRO A 6 -20.54 13.29 -1.35
CA PRO A 6 -19.58 13.99 -2.17
C PRO A 6 -20.33 14.73 -3.28
N SER A 7 -20.02 16.01 -3.47
CA SER A 7 -20.47 16.74 -4.65
C SER A 7 -19.93 16.03 -5.89
N ILE A 8 -20.77 15.85 -6.92
CA ILE A 8 -20.47 15.16 -8.19
C ILE A 8 -19.17 15.64 -8.88
N ASN A 9 -18.60 16.78 -8.46
CA ASN A 9 -17.42 17.41 -9.05
C ASN A 9 -16.09 17.15 -8.32
N ASP A 10 -16.07 16.53 -7.13
CA ASP A 10 -14.82 16.18 -6.45
C ASP A 10 -14.58 14.67 -6.54
N ASP A 11 -13.77 14.29 -7.53
CA ASP A 11 -13.38 12.91 -7.80
C ASP A 11 -12.07 12.51 -7.10
N SER A 12 -11.61 13.34 -6.14
CA SER A 12 -10.35 13.11 -5.46
C SER A 12 -10.46 12.07 -4.33
N PHE A 13 -9.37 11.35 -4.11
CA PHE A 13 -9.22 10.47 -2.95
C PHE A 13 -7.77 10.49 -2.46
N GLN A 14 -7.58 10.11 -1.20
CA GLN A 14 -6.26 10.04 -0.59
C GLN A 14 -5.87 8.63 -0.21
N ILE A 15 -4.58 8.34 -0.34
CA ILE A 15 -3.94 7.12 0.17
C ILE A 15 -2.66 7.47 0.92
N TYR A 16 -2.29 6.62 1.89
CA TYR A 16 -1.03 6.73 2.61
C TYR A 16 0.13 6.14 1.78
N ASP A 17 1.31 6.72 1.92
CA ASP A 17 2.55 6.02 1.57
C ASP A 17 2.89 5.07 2.72
N LEU A 18 3.48 3.92 2.37
CA LEU A 18 3.85 2.88 3.32
C LEU A 18 5.35 2.58 3.17
N PRO A 19 6.22 3.14 4.04
CA PRO A 19 7.52 2.53 4.30
C PRO A 19 7.32 1.18 4.99
N ILE A 20 8.03 0.17 4.50
CA ILE A 20 8.06 -1.17 5.08
C ILE A 20 9.50 -1.55 5.41
N GLU A 21 9.74 -1.94 6.66
CA GLU A 21 11.03 -2.42 7.15
C GLU A 21 10.98 -3.90 7.50
N ILE A 22 12.11 -4.59 7.34
CA ILE A 22 12.30 -5.93 7.87
C ILE A 22 12.71 -5.85 9.35
N ILE A 23 12.00 -6.64 10.17
CA ILE A 23 12.42 -7.00 11.52
C ILE A 23 13.09 -8.36 11.45
N CYS A 24 14.36 -8.42 11.84
CA CYS A 24 15.09 -9.65 12.10
C CYS A 24 15.32 -9.78 13.61
N PRO A 25 14.63 -10.69 14.31
CA PRO A 25 14.85 -10.88 15.74
C PRO A 25 16.31 -11.24 16.06
N PRO A 26 16.94 -10.65 17.09
CA PRO A 26 18.31 -10.97 17.45
C PRO A 26 18.51 -12.45 17.77
N GLY A 27 19.58 -13.04 17.24
CA GLY A 27 19.93 -14.45 17.49
C GLY A 27 19.13 -15.47 16.68
N GLU A 28 18.14 -15.05 15.90
CA GLU A 28 17.35 -15.96 15.05
C GLU A 28 17.97 -16.17 13.66
N ARG A 29 17.84 -17.38 13.14
CA ARG A 29 18.25 -17.68 11.76
C ARG A 29 17.19 -17.23 10.77
N ILE A 30 17.53 -16.25 9.93
CA ILE A 30 16.65 -15.78 8.86
C ILE A 30 16.86 -16.64 7.60
N ARG A 31 15.77 -17.21 7.08
CA ARG A 31 15.80 -18.16 5.93
C ARG A 31 15.41 -17.54 4.61
N CYS A 32 14.63 -16.46 4.63
CA CYS A 32 14.18 -15.78 3.42
C CYS A 32 15.26 -14.88 2.78
N GLY A 33 16.47 -14.82 3.35
CA GLY A 33 17.57 -13.98 2.87
C GLY A 33 17.51 -12.52 3.32
N ALA A 34 16.46 -12.14 4.05
CA ALA A 34 16.30 -10.79 4.59
C ALA A 34 17.37 -10.47 5.64
N LYS A 35 17.77 -9.20 5.69
CA LYS A 35 18.79 -8.67 6.59
C LYS A 35 18.22 -7.52 7.42
N PRO A 36 18.75 -7.29 8.64
CA PRO A 36 18.42 -6.08 9.38
C PRO A 36 18.68 -4.83 8.54
N GLY A 37 17.69 -3.93 8.47
CA GLY A 37 17.75 -2.70 7.68
C GLY A 37 17.22 -2.82 6.24
N ASP A 38 16.94 -4.04 5.75
CA ASP A 38 16.24 -4.20 4.47
C ASP A 38 14.87 -3.53 4.55
N HIS A 39 14.54 -2.73 3.55
CA HIS A 39 13.28 -2.00 3.49
C HIS A 39 12.82 -1.75 2.06
N PHE A 40 11.56 -1.43 1.88
CA PHE A 40 11.04 -0.90 0.62
C PHE A 40 9.94 0.11 0.92
N THR A 41 9.63 0.96 -0.05
CA THR A 41 8.57 1.97 0.11
C THR A 41 7.50 1.75 -0.93
N LEU A 42 6.24 1.67 -0.51
CA LEU A 42 5.10 1.85 -1.39
C LEU A 42 4.69 3.31 -1.36
N ALA A 43 5.04 4.05 -2.41
CA ALA A 43 4.72 5.47 -2.54
C ALA A 43 3.67 5.65 -3.64
N GLY A 44 2.46 6.08 -3.25
CA GLY A 44 1.29 5.97 -4.11
C GLY A 44 1.06 4.51 -4.54
N GLU A 45 0.97 4.26 -5.83
CA GLU A 45 0.77 2.91 -6.38
C GLU A 45 2.09 2.22 -6.77
N MET A 46 3.23 2.84 -6.46
CA MET A 46 4.55 2.40 -6.92
C MET A 46 5.40 1.85 -5.78
N LEU A 47 5.93 0.63 -5.96
CA LEU A 47 6.87 0.01 -5.04
C LEU A 47 8.31 0.37 -5.43
N TYR A 48 9.07 0.88 -4.46
CA TYR A 48 10.47 1.27 -4.61
C TYR A 48 11.37 0.44 -3.69
N LEU A 49 12.41 -0.15 -4.28
CA LEU A 49 13.50 -0.82 -3.57
C LEU A 49 14.75 0.07 -3.55
N PRO A 50 15.54 0.05 -2.47
CA PRO A 50 16.88 0.61 -2.47
C PRO A 50 17.76 -0.05 -3.54
N GLN A 51 18.74 0.70 -4.04
CA GLN A 51 19.68 0.20 -5.04
C GLN A 51 20.42 -1.05 -4.52
N GLU A 52 20.58 -2.05 -5.38
CA GLU A 52 21.20 -3.36 -5.06
C GLU A 52 20.53 -4.18 -3.94
N GLN A 53 19.36 -3.76 -3.44
CA GLN A 53 18.65 -4.51 -2.41
C GLN A 53 17.66 -5.49 -3.06
N GLY A 54 17.97 -6.78 -2.97
CA GLY A 54 17.02 -7.83 -3.27
C GLY A 54 15.98 -7.99 -2.16
N PHE A 55 14.78 -8.41 -2.53
CA PHE A 55 13.75 -8.79 -1.57
C PHE A 55 13.21 -10.17 -1.94
N SER A 56 12.91 -11.01 -0.93
CA SER A 56 12.32 -12.32 -1.19
C SER A 56 10.95 -12.16 -1.83
N ILE A 57 10.78 -12.74 -3.03
CA ILE A 57 9.48 -12.75 -3.72
C ILE A 57 8.38 -13.42 -2.87
N TYR A 58 8.76 -14.36 -2.00
CA TYR A 58 7.81 -15.01 -1.08
C TYR A 58 7.39 -14.07 0.04
N SER A 59 8.34 -13.32 0.62
CA SER A 59 8.02 -12.27 1.59
C SER A 59 7.13 -11.18 0.97
N LEU A 60 7.40 -10.78 -0.29
CA LEU A 60 6.52 -9.87 -1.02
C LEU A 60 5.13 -10.49 -1.23
N GLY A 61 5.05 -11.74 -1.67
CA GLY A 61 3.78 -12.45 -1.83
C GLY A 61 2.93 -12.52 -0.56
N ALA A 62 3.55 -12.56 0.62
CA ALA A 62 2.84 -12.54 1.90
C ALA A 62 2.23 -11.17 2.24
N ILE A 63 2.90 -10.07 1.90
CA ILE A 63 2.47 -8.71 2.28
C ILE A 63 1.65 -8.00 1.21
N LEU A 64 1.92 -8.23 -0.08
CA LEU A 64 1.27 -7.53 -1.19
C LEU A 64 -0.27 -7.51 -1.11
N PRO A 65 -0.96 -8.62 -0.74
CA PRO A 65 -2.42 -8.63 -0.63
C PRO A 65 -2.99 -7.65 0.41
N LEU A 66 -2.17 -7.22 1.37
CA LEU A 66 -2.60 -6.36 2.48
C LEU A 66 -2.36 -4.88 2.18
N LEU A 67 -1.42 -4.53 1.30
CA LEU A 67 -0.94 -3.16 1.12
C LEU A 67 -2.04 -2.20 0.68
N SER A 68 -2.85 -2.56 -0.31
CA SER A 68 -3.93 -1.71 -0.82
C SER A 68 -4.94 -1.35 0.27
N GLY A 69 -5.26 -2.29 1.16
CA GLY A 69 -6.07 -2.03 2.34
C GLY A 69 -5.37 -1.10 3.33
N LYS A 70 -4.10 -1.38 3.63
CA LYS A 70 -3.28 -0.56 4.55
C LYS A 70 -3.10 0.87 4.08
N GLN A 71 -3.15 1.14 2.78
CA GLN A 71 -3.10 2.49 2.22
C GLN A 71 -4.37 3.32 2.42
N ARG A 72 -5.52 2.70 2.72
CA ARG A 72 -6.79 3.41 2.89
C ARG A 72 -7.00 3.88 4.33
N ALA A 73 -7.83 4.91 4.50
CA ALA A 73 -8.44 5.18 5.80
C ALA A 73 -9.35 4.00 6.15
N GLN A 74 -9.22 3.50 7.38
CA GLN A 74 -9.91 2.30 7.85
C GLN A 74 -10.61 2.57 9.18
N GLN A 75 -11.54 1.68 9.55
CA GLN A 75 -12.27 1.78 10.80
C GLN A 75 -11.33 1.46 11.98
N ALA A 76 -11.36 2.29 13.03
CA ALA A 76 -10.38 2.25 14.11
C ALA A 76 -10.31 0.91 14.88
N ASN A 77 -11.38 0.12 14.89
CA ASN A 77 -11.48 -1.13 15.64
C ASN A 77 -11.27 -2.38 14.75
N ASP A 78 -10.96 -2.20 13.47
CA ASP A 78 -10.65 -3.31 12.57
C ASP A 78 -9.20 -3.76 12.76
N TRP A 79 -8.95 -5.08 12.76
CA TRP A 79 -7.61 -5.66 12.91
C TRP A 79 -6.66 -5.14 11.82
N ILE A 80 -7.17 -4.91 10.61
CA ILE A 80 -6.38 -4.38 9.51
C ILE A 80 -5.93 -2.94 9.77
N THR A 81 -6.53 -2.21 10.70
CA THR A 81 -6.08 -0.87 11.07
C THR A 81 -4.91 -0.92 12.06
N ILE A 82 -4.96 -1.84 13.02
CA ILE A 82 -4.03 -1.88 14.16
C ILE A 82 -2.80 -2.76 13.91
N ASP A 83 -2.92 -3.85 13.16
CA ASP A 83 -1.83 -4.82 13.01
C ASP A 83 -0.76 -4.29 12.05
N ALA A 84 0.43 -3.96 12.54
CA ALA A 84 1.48 -3.36 11.70
C ALA A 84 2.50 -4.36 11.15
N GLU A 85 2.40 -5.65 11.48
CA GLU A 85 3.44 -6.64 11.17
C GLU A 85 2.90 -7.86 10.42
N VAL A 86 3.60 -8.25 9.36
CA VAL A 86 3.31 -9.44 8.55
C VAL A 86 4.46 -10.43 8.68
N ALA A 87 4.15 -11.66 9.05
CA ALA A 87 5.16 -12.70 9.22
C ALA A 87 5.73 -13.17 7.87
N CYS A 88 6.97 -13.63 7.87
CA CYS A 88 7.52 -14.39 6.76
C CYS A 88 6.65 -15.64 6.49
N PRO A 89 6.38 -16.00 5.22
CA PRO A 89 5.57 -17.18 4.92
C PRO A 89 6.27 -18.51 5.25
N ASP A 90 7.60 -18.52 5.43
CA ASP A 90 8.31 -19.69 5.97
C ASP A 90 8.06 -19.76 7.49
N PRO A 91 7.39 -20.80 8.01
CA PRO A 91 7.06 -20.93 9.43
C PRO A 91 8.29 -21.03 10.35
N HIS A 92 9.47 -21.30 9.79
CA HIS A 92 10.74 -21.38 10.50
C HIS A 92 11.63 -20.15 10.31
N CYS A 93 11.16 -19.16 9.54
CA CYS A 93 11.79 -17.86 9.45
C CYS A 93 11.09 -16.88 10.40
N LYS A 94 11.82 -16.35 11.40
CA LYS A 94 11.25 -15.43 12.40
C LYS A 94 11.21 -13.97 11.96
N SER A 95 11.64 -13.66 10.74
CA SER A 95 11.56 -12.29 10.22
C SER A 95 10.11 -11.82 10.06
N ARG A 96 9.89 -10.53 10.24
CA ARG A 96 8.60 -9.87 10.01
C ARG A 96 8.79 -8.63 9.15
N LEU A 97 7.72 -8.22 8.49
CA LEU A 97 7.63 -6.97 7.74
C LEU A 97 6.80 -6.01 8.56
N ARG A 98 7.37 -4.88 8.98
CA ARG A 98 6.62 -3.82 9.65
C ARG A 98 6.30 -2.72 8.67
N LEU A 99 5.03 -2.35 8.61
CA LEU A 99 4.53 -1.23 7.82
C LEU A 99 4.15 -0.07 8.71
N VAL A 100 4.38 1.15 8.22
CA VAL A 100 3.95 2.40 8.87
C VAL A 100 3.22 3.25 7.84
N ARG A 101 2.13 3.90 8.23
CA ARG A 101 1.47 4.92 7.39
C ARG A 101 2.21 6.24 7.52
N THR A 102 2.61 6.82 6.40
CA THR A 102 3.30 8.11 6.38
C THR A 102 2.79 8.98 5.25
N GLY A 103 2.57 10.28 5.54
CA GLY A 103 2.08 11.23 4.54
C GLY A 103 0.75 10.81 3.91
N THR A 104 0.22 11.65 3.04
CA THR A 104 -0.88 11.27 2.15
C THR A 104 -0.61 11.81 0.76
N ARG A 105 -1.09 11.08 -0.24
CA ARG A 105 -1.11 11.51 -1.63
C ARG A 105 -2.55 11.64 -2.08
N THR A 106 -2.84 12.71 -2.80
CA THR A 106 -4.14 12.93 -3.44
C THR A 106 -4.08 12.42 -4.87
N PHE A 107 -5.07 11.63 -5.25
CA PHE A 107 -5.30 11.12 -6.59
C PHE A 107 -6.66 11.60 -7.08
N ARG A 108 -6.86 11.59 -8.39
CA ARG A 108 -8.18 11.77 -9.01
C ARG A 108 -8.64 10.48 -9.65
N HIS A 109 -9.91 10.15 -9.49
CA HIS A 109 -10.52 8.94 -10.05
C HIS A 109 -10.28 8.82 -11.56
N GLY A 110 -10.54 9.89 -12.32
CA GLY A 110 -10.36 9.87 -13.78
C GLY A 110 -8.92 9.71 -14.25
N GLU A 111 -7.92 9.95 -13.39
CA GLU A 111 -6.50 9.79 -13.72
C GLU A 111 -6.01 8.35 -13.52
N VAL A 112 -6.68 7.57 -12.68
CA VAL A 112 -6.24 6.21 -12.29
C VAL A 112 -7.14 5.09 -12.82
N THR A 113 -8.31 5.42 -13.37
CA THR A 113 -9.20 4.44 -13.98
C THR A 113 -10.07 5.04 -15.08
N ALA A 114 -10.35 4.24 -16.11
CA ALA A 114 -11.28 4.60 -17.18
C ALA A 114 -12.75 4.29 -16.83
N VAL A 115 -13.01 3.54 -15.75
CA VAL A 115 -14.37 3.21 -15.32
C VAL A 115 -14.97 4.45 -14.64
N PRO A 116 -16.10 5.02 -15.09
CA PRO A 116 -16.64 6.24 -14.50
C PRO A 116 -17.22 6.01 -13.10
N LEU A 117 -17.27 7.07 -12.29
CA LEU A 117 -17.99 7.05 -11.02
C LEU A 117 -19.50 6.87 -11.27
N PRO A 118 -20.20 5.99 -10.52
CA PRO A 118 -21.64 5.81 -10.67
C PRO A 118 -22.38 7.15 -10.56
N GLY A 119 -23.31 7.41 -11.49
CA GLY A 119 -24.06 8.67 -11.53
C GLY A 119 -23.31 9.86 -12.16
N THR A 120 -22.08 9.67 -12.64
CA THR A 120 -21.31 10.70 -13.36
C THR A 120 -21.28 10.35 -14.84
N ASN A 121 -22.07 11.03 -15.67
CA ASN A 121 -21.97 10.93 -17.13
C ASN A 121 -20.75 11.73 -17.61
N ILE A 122 -19.56 11.18 -17.46
CA ILE A 122 -18.36 11.78 -18.06
C ILE A 122 -18.33 11.33 -19.52
N VAL A 123 -18.84 12.18 -20.41
CA VAL A 123 -18.56 12.04 -21.85
C VAL A 123 -17.05 12.24 -21.97
N SER A 124 -16.31 11.18 -22.28
CA SER A 124 -14.88 11.24 -22.55
C SER A 124 -14.65 12.28 -23.64
N ALA A 125 -14.17 13.47 -23.26
CA ALA A 125 -13.70 14.47 -24.21
C ALA A 125 -12.35 13.99 -24.77
N ASP A 126 -12.41 13.03 -25.68
CA ASP A 126 -11.29 12.76 -26.58
C ASP A 126 -11.27 13.85 -27.65
N THR A 127 -10.76 15.01 -27.25
CA THR A 127 -10.25 16.03 -28.18
C THR A 127 -8.76 16.09 -27.95
N SER A 128 -7.99 15.25 -28.66
CA SER A 128 -6.76 15.61 -29.40
C SER A 128 -5.88 14.37 -29.63
N ARG A 129 -5.94 13.82 -30.83
CA ARG A 129 -4.77 13.25 -31.52
C ARG A 129 -4.81 13.74 -32.98
N GLU A 130 -4.00 14.75 -33.26
CA GLU A 130 -3.42 15.00 -34.59
C GLU A 130 -2.45 13.87 -34.97
#